data_AF-A0A645H6B4-F1
#
_entry.id   AF-A0A645H6B4-F1
#
_cell.length_a   1.000
_cell.length_b   1.000
_cell.length_c   1.000
_cell.angle_alpha   90.00
_cell.angle_beta   90.00
_cell.angle_gamma   90.00
#
_symmetry.space_group_name_H-M   'P 1'
#
loop_
_entity.id
_entity.type
_entity.pdbx_description
1 polymer ?
#
loop_
_entity_poly.entity_id
_entity_poly.type
_entity_poly.pdbx_seq_one_letter_code
_entity_poly.pdbx_strand_id
1 'polypeptide(L)'
;MRDVSGDVISNESIEEIEALVQATDNYGPENDLITRCLKKFPLNTDPDVVAMKIGLIDITNSTHLSQHKSKISMVELANIIAAIPDVDERIKNGDPEVVNIIARSNGKINLFSFASKYCCYHNSNLYENDDFSILDTVLKEYLPRYFDDVSRGQIQKWQDTFNYKAYNDYITRKLDELRITVESRKRKFDHFVWYLNR
;
A
#
# COMPACT_ATOMS: atom_id res chain seq x y z
N MET A 1 17.18 -15.02 -13.61
CA MET A 1 15.82 -14.45 -13.73
C MET A 1 15.86 -13.45 -14.86
N ARG A 2 15.09 -13.67 -15.93
CA ARG A 2 14.92 -12.68 -16.99
C ARG A 2 13.68 -11.88 -16.64
N ASP A 3 13.89 -10.64 -16.23
CA ASP A 3 12.88 -9.61 -16.30
C ASP A 3 12.35 -9.52 -17.75
N VAL A 4 11.03 -9.54 -17.91
CA VAL A 4 10.39 -9.66 -19.22
C VAL A 4 10.11 -8.28 -19.84
N SER A 5 10.24 -7.19 -19.06
CA SER A 5 10.11 -5.81 -19.58
C SER A 5 11.42 -5.24 -20.13
N GLY A 6 12.57 -5.76 -19.69
CA GLY A 6 13.89 -5.18 -19.97
C GLY A 6 14.30 -4.10 -18.96
N ASP A 7 13.47 -3.85 -17.94
CA ASP A 7 13.75 -2.97 -16.82
C ASP A 7 14.64 -3.68 -15.79
N VAL A 8 15.81 -3.12 -15.52
CA VAL A 8 16.69 -3.69 -14.50
C VAL A 8 16.24 -3.21 -13.13
N ILE A 9 15.81 -4.14 -12.26
CA ILE A 9 15.57 -3.85 -10.84
C ILE A 9 16.90 -3.96 -10.09
N SER A 10 17.46 -2.83 -9.67
CA SER A 10 18.66 -2.72 -8.83
C SER A 10 18.50 -1.61 -7.79
N ASN A 11 19.45 -1.50 -6.86
CA ASN A 11 19.44 -0.39 -5.89
C ASN A 11 19.49 0.96 -6.62
N GLU A 12 20.33 1.08 -7.64
CA GLU A 12 20.51 2.30 -8.42
C GLU A 12 19.22 2.69 -9.17
N SER A 13 18.63 1.76 -9.91
CA SER A 13 17.43 2.06 -10.71
C SER A 13 16.22 2.34 -9.83
N ILE A 14 16.10 1.69 -8.66
CA ILE A 14 15.04 2.00 -7.69
C ILE A 14 15.19 3.42 -7.14
N GLU A 15 16.41 3.86 -6.78
CA GLU A 15 16.65 5.23 -6.31
C GLU A 15 16.44 6.27 -7.40
N GLU A 16 16.84 5.97 -8.64
CA GLU A 16 16.60 6.84 -9.80
C GLU A 16 15.10 7.05 -10.04
N ILE A 17 14.30 5.97 -10.04
CA ILE A 17 12.85 6.09 -10.20
C ILE A 17 12.21 6.79 -9.01
N GLU A 18 12.68 6.54 -7.78
CA GLU A 18 12.20 7.26 -6.60
C GLU A 18 12.36 8.77 -6.77
N ALA A 19 13.54 9.23 -7.17
CA ALA A 19 13.80 10.64 -7.42
C ALA A 19 12.87 11.23 -8.49
N LEU A 20 12.60 10.48 -9.56
CA LEU A 20 11.67 10.89 -10.62
C LEU A 20 10.22 10.97 -10.14
N VAL A 21 9.78 10.05 -9.28
CA VAL A 21 8.45 10.03 -8.68
C VAL A 21 8.25 11.24 -7.77
N GLN A 22 9.23 11.52 -6.89
CA GLN A 22 9.18 12.67 -5.99
C GLN A 22 9.24 14.01 -6.75
N ALA A 23 9.88 14.05 -7.92
CA ALA A 23 9.93 15.23 -8.78
C ALA A 23 8.65 15.47 -9.59
N THR A 24 7.66 14.58 -9.55
CA THR A 24 6.38 14.84 -10.24
C THR A 24 5.58 15.94 -9.52
N ASP A 25 4.92 16.79 -10.31
CA ASP A 25 4.23 17.99 -9.80
C ASP A 25 3.14 17.70 -8.74
N ASN A 26 2.55 16.50 -8.77
CA ASN A 26 1.47 16.13 -7.86
C ASN A 26 1.95 15.19 -6.74
N TYR A 27 2.73 14.15 -7.06
CA TYR A 27 2.95 13.06 -6.11
C TYR A 27 3.81 13.46 -4.92
N GLY A 28 4.93 14.17 -5.15
CA GLY A 28 5.80 14.64 -4.07
C GLY A 28 5.04 15.53 -3.08
N PRO A 29 4.38 16.61 -3.56
CA PRO A 29 3.57 17.47 -2.71
C PRO A 29 2.40 16.77 -2.00
N GLU A 30 1.75 15.80 -2.64
CA GLU A 30 0.68 14.99 -2.03
C GLU A 30 1.23 14.06 -0.93
N ASN A 31 2.36 13.38 -1.17
CA ASN A 31 3.01 12.56 -0.15
C ASN A 31 3.46 13.39 1.06
N ASP A 32 3.96 14.61 0.83
CA ASP A 32 4.29 15.54 1.91
C ASP A 32 3.03 15.97 2.69
N LEU A 33 1.92 16.22 1.99
CA LEU A 33 0.64 16.54 2.64
C LEU A 33 0.16 15.39 3.51
N ILE A 34 0.17 14.16 3.00
CA ILE A 34 -0.17 12.95 3.77
C ILE A 34 0.71 12.86 5.01
N THR A 35 2.02 13.01 4.86
CA THR A 35 2.98 12.95 5.97
C THR A 35 2.67 13.97 7.05
N ARG A 36 2.45 15.24 6.68
CA ARG A 36 2.11 16.30 7.65
C ARG A 36 0.79 16.01 8.37
N CYS A 37 -0.23 15.54 7.64
CA CYS A 37 -1.53 15.21 8.22
C CYS A 37 -1.44 14.02 9.18
N LEU A 38 -0.73 12.95 8.82
CA LEU A 38 -0.53 11.78 9.68
C LEU A 38 0.29 12.13 10.92
N LYS A 39 1.35 12.94 10.81
CA LYS A 39 2.10 13.42 11.97
C LYS A 39 1.28 14.33 12.89
N LYS A 40 0.36 15.15 12.33
CA LYS A 40 -0.52 16.02 13.11
C LYS A 40 -1.61 15.23 13.85
N PHE A 41 -2.11 14.16 13.25
CA PHE A 41 -3.14 13.30 13.81
C PHE A 41 -2.67 11.85 13.79
N PRO A 42 -1.77 11.44 14.70
CA PRO A 42 -1.11 10.13 14.60
C PRO A 42 -2.04 8.96 14.88
N LEU A 43 -2.97 9.12 15.83
CA LEU A 43 -3.79 8.02 16.34
C LEU A 43 -4.99 7.72 15.44
N ASN A 44 -5.37 6.45 15.38
CA ASN A 44 -6.54 5.96 14.67
C ASN A 44 -7.66 5.54 15.63
N THR A 45 -7.84 6.27 16.75
CA THR A 45 -8.83 5.95 17.79
C THR A 45 -10.11 6.79 17.70
N ASP A 46 -10.08 7.93 17.00
CA ASP A 46 -11.23 8.80 16.77
C ASP A 46 -11.78 8.57 15.34
N PRO A 47 -13.02 8.05 15.19
CA PRO A 47 -13.63 7.81 13.88
C PRO A 47 -13.67 9.04 12.97
N ASP A 48 -13.84 10.26 13.50
CA ASP A 48 -13.91 11.45 12.66
C ASP A 48 -12.53 11.78 12.06
N VAL A 49 -11.48 11.61 12.86
CA VAL A 49 -10.09 11.74 12.41
C VAL A 49 -9.73 10.65 11.42
N VAL A 50 -10.14 9.41 11.68
CA VAL A 50 -9.95 8.28 10.77
C VAL A 50 -10.65 8.55 9.42
N ALA A 51 -11.88 9.06 9.43
CA ALA A 51 -12.61 9.43 8.22
C ALA A 51 -11.86 10.47 7.37
N MET A 52 -11.27 11.49 8.01
CA MET A 52 -10.44 12.48 7.32
C MET A 52 -9.20 11.84 6.66
N LYS A 53 -8.52 10.92 7.37
CA LYS A 53 -7.36 10.18 6.83
C LYS A 53 -7.74 9.29 5.65
N ILE A 54 -8.85 8.56 5.75
CA ILE A 54 -9.37 7.73 4.66
C ILE A 54 -9.61 8.63 3.43
N GLY A 55 -10.29 9.76 3.59
CA GLY A 55 -10.56 10.70 2.49
C GLY A 55 -9.29 11.25 1.84
N LEU A 56 -8.29 11.63 2.64
CA LEU A 56 -7.02 12.12 2.14
C LEU A 56 -6.27 11.06 1.31
N ILE A 57 -6.19 9.83 1.82
CA ILE A 57 -5.54 8.72 1.12
C ILE A 57 -6.33 8.33 -0.14
N ASP A 58 -7.66 8.28 -0.09
CA ASP A 58 -8.50 7.92 -1.25
C ASP A 58 -8.32 8.90 -2.42
N ILE A 59 -8.28 10.20 -2.14
CA ILE A 59 -8.15 11.25 -3.16
C ILE A 59 -6.76 11.24 -3.79
N THR A 60 -5.71 11.19 -2.96
CA THR A 60 -4.30 11.25 -3.43
C THR A 60 -3.85 9.97 -4.14
N ASN A 61 -4.44 8.82 -3.78
CA ASN A 61 -4.04 7.52 -4.34
C ASN A 61 -5.08 6.88 -5.26
N SER A 62 -6.13 7.63 -5.63
CA SER A 62 -7.21 7.15 -6.49
C SER A 62 -7.74 5.77 -6.08
N THR A 63 -7.98 5.55 -4.78
CA THR A 63 -8.46 4.23 -4.32
C THR A 63 -9.92 3.96 -4.69
N HIS A 64 -10.58 4.95 -5.29
CA HIS A 64 -11.94 4.91 -5.84
C HIS A 64 -13.00 4.44 -4.82
N LEU A 65 -12.77 4.59 -3.52
CA LEU A 65 -13.76 4.26 -2.49
C LEU A 65 -15.05 5.04 -2.70
N SER A 66 -14.92 6.30 -3.14
CA SER A 66 -16.05 7.17 -3.49
C SER A 66 -16.92 6.65 -4.65
N GLN A 67 -16.41 5.78 -5.53
CA GLN A 67 -17.21 5.13 -6.59
C GLN A 67 -18.04 3.96 -6.04
N HIS A 68 -17.67 3.44 -4.87
CA HIS A 68 -18.39 2.38 -4.17
C HIS A 68 -19.28 2.90 -3.04
N LYS A 69 -19.65 4.19 -3.03
CA LYS A 69 -20.53 4.80 -2.01
C LYS A 69 -21.83 4.05 -1.75
N SER A 70 -22.35 3.30 -2.73
CA SER A 70 -23.55 2.45 -2.55
C SER A 70 -23.29 1.16 -1.76
N LYS A 71 -22.02 0.77 -1.61
CA LYS A 71 -21.58 -0.50 -0.98
C LYS A 71 -20.79 -0.28 0.31
N ILE A 72 -20.20 0.90 0.50
CA ILE A 72 -19.46 1.26 1.70
C ILE A 72 -19.73 2.71 2.10
N SER A 73 -19.99 2.94 3.39
CA SER A 73 -20.06 4.30 3.93
C SER A 73 -18.76 4.67 4.64
N MET A 74 -18.38 5.95 4.58
CA MET A 74 -17.21 6.47 5.29
C MET A 74 -17.32 6.24 6.81
N VAL A 75 -18.53 6.41 7.35
CA VAL A 75 -18.83 6.18 8.77
C VAL A 75 -18.57 4.73 9.18
N GLU A 76 -19.05 3.77 8.37
CA GLU A 76 -18.82 2.33 8.60
C GLU A 76 -17.32 2.01 8.62
N LEU A 77 -16.58 2.43 7.59
CA LEU A 77 -15.15 2.14 7.49
C LEU A 77 -14.32 2.80 8.59
N ALA A 78 -14.63 4.05 8.94
CA ALA A 78 -13.92 4.78 9.97
C ALA A 78 -14.13 4.15 11.36
N ASN A 79 -15.37 3.78 11.69
CA ASN A 79 -15.68 3.07 12.93
C ASN A 79 -14.99 1.71 13.01
N ILE A 80 -14.93 0.97 11.89
CA ILE A 80 -14.24 -0.31 11.82
C ILE A 80 -12.77 -0.15 12.16
N ILE A 81 -12.07 0.78 11.49
CA ILE A 81 -10.64 1.00 11.72
C ILE A 81 -10.41 1.46 13.17
N ALA A 82 -11.22 2.39 13.68
CA ALA A 82 -11.10 2.90 15.04
C ALA A 82 -11.39 1.85 16.13
N ALA A 83 -12.15 0.80 15.79
CA ALA A 83 -12.46 -0.30 16.69
C ALA A 83 -11.41 -1.42 16.68
N ILE A 84 -10.39 -1.37 15.81
CA ILE A 84 -9.31 -2.38 15.79
C ILE A 84 -8.48 -2.20 17.07
N PRO A 85 -8.37 -3.23 17.94
CA PRO A 85 -7.57 -3.14 19.15
C PRO A 85 -6.10 -2.85 18.82
N ASP A 86 -5.52 -1.86 19.50
CA ASP A 86 -4.13 -1.45 19.38
C ASP A 86 -3.68 -1.17 17.94
N VAL A 87 -4.59 -0.67 17.09
CA VAL A 87 -4.39 -0.51 15.64
C VAL A 87 -3.10 0.22 15.29
N ASP A 88 -2.78 1.29 16.01
CA ASP A 88 -1.60 2.11 15.75
C ASP A 88 -0.31 1.35 16.04
N GLU A 89 -0.24 0.63 17.17
CA GLU A 89 0.93 -0.18 17.54
C GLU A 89 1.07 -1.40 16.61
N ARG A 90 -0.05 -1.99 16.19
CA ARG A 90 -0.06 -3.10 15.23
C ARG A 90 0.43 -2.66 13.84
N ILE A 91 -0.02 -1.49 13.36
CA ILE A 91 0.48 -0.90 12.11
C ILE A 91 1.96 -0.54 12.25
N LYS A 92 2.38 0.05 13.36
CA LYS A 92 3.80 0.35 13.61
C LYS A 92 4.67 -0.91 13.54
N ASN A 93 4.21 -2.01 14.11
CA ASN A 93 4.95 -3.28 14.16
C ASN A 93 4.76 -4.18 12.94
N GLY A 94 4.16 -3.69 11.85
CA GLY A 94 4.07 -4.45 10.62
C GLY A 94 3.04 -5.59 10.62
N ASP A 95 2.01 -5.55 11.48
CA ASP A 95 1.05 -6.65 11.59
C ASP A 95 0.18 -6.78 10.31
N PRO A 96 0.36 -7.86 9.52
CA PRO A 96 -0.36 -8.06 8.27
C PRO A 96 -1.86 -8.30 8.47
N GLU A 97 -2.30 -8.71 9.67
CA GLU A 97 -3.71 -8.97 9.93
C GLU A 97 -4.54 -7.68 9.99
N VAL A 98 -3.93 -6.52 10.27
CA VAL A 98 -4.63 -5.24 10.20
C VAL A 98 -5.15 -5.00 8.77
N VAL A 99 -4.34 -5.28 7.74
CA VAL A 99 -4.77 -5.17 6.35
C VAL A 99 -5.95 -6.10 6.08
N ASN A 100 -5.90 -7.34 6.53
CA ASN A 100 -6.97 -8.31 6.33
C ASN A 100 -8.28 -7.90 7.03
N ILE A 101 -8.20 -7.41 8.27
CA ILE A 101 -9.35 -6.92 9.03
C ILE A 101 -10.05 -5.79 8.25
N ILE A 102 -9.29 -4.80 7.80
CA ILE A 102 -9.83 -3.67 7.02
C ILE A 102 -10.37 -4.17 5.67
N ALA A 103 -9.64 -5.04 4.99
CA ALA A 103 -9.98 -5.55 3.66
C ALA A 103 -11.34 -6.27 3.61
N ARG A 104 -11.64 -7.09 4.62
CA ARG A 104 -12.88 -7.88 4.70
C ARG A 104 -14.03 -7.19 5.45
N SER A 105 -13.77 -5.99 5.97
CA SER A 105 -14.54 -5.39 7.06
C SER A 105 -16.03 -5.16 6.80
N ASN A 106 -16.43 -4.86 5.56
CA ASN A 106 -17.85 -4.61 5.22
C ASN A 106 -18.57 -5.83 4.61
N GLY A 107 -17.86 -6.90 4.25
CA GLY A 107 -18.40 -8.10 3.60
C GLY A 107 -19.04 -7.91 2.22
N LYS A 108 -19.07 -6.68 1.68
CA LYS A 108 -19.76 -6.30 0.43
C LYS A 108 -18.79 -6.07 -0.73
N ILE A 109 -17.61 -5.55 -0.43
CA ILE A 109 -16.53 -5.31 -1.38
C ILE A 109 -15.19 -5.68 -0.75
N ASN A 110 -14.25 -6.08 -1.58
CA ASN A 110 -12.89 -6.34 -1.14
C ASN A 110 -12.11 -5.01 -1.07
N LEU A 111 -11.77 -4.57 0.15
CA LEU A 111 -11.04 -3.33 0.38
C LEU A 111 -9.52 -3.50 0.39
N PHE A 112 -9.00 -4.62 -0.12
CA PHE A 112 -7.57 -4.97 -0.06
C PHE A 112 -6.63 -3.85 -0.53
N SER A 113 -6.93 -3.23 -1.67
CA SER A 113 -6.10 -2.15 -2.23
C SER A 113 -6.04 -0.96 -1.29
N PHE A 114 -7.20 -0.51 -0.82
CA PHE A 114 -7.27 0.56 0.16
C PHE A 114 -6.56 0.19 1.47
N ALA A 115 -6.83 -1.00 2.02
CA ALA A 115 -6.26 -1.45 3.29
C ALA A 115 -4.72 -1.50 3.26
N SER A 116 -4.15 -2.04 2.17
CA SER A 116 -2.69 -2.10 2.00
C SER A 116 -2.06 -0.71 1.93
N LYS A 117 -2.69 0.24 1.22
CA LYS A 117 -2.24 1.65 1.19
C LYS A 117 -2.37 2.33 2.54
N TYR A 118 -3.51 2.16 3.21
CA TYR A 118 -3.75 2.77 4.51
C TYR A 118 -2.69 2.37 5.53
N CYS A 119 -2.39 1.08 5.63
CA CYS A 119 -1.33 0.56 6.51
C CYS A 119 0.07 1.01 6.05
N CYS A 120 0.37 0.96 4.75
CA CYS A 120 1.65 1.40 4.20
C CYS A 120 1.94 2.86 4.57
N TYR A 121 1.05 3.81 4.25
CA TYR A 121 1.26 5.22 4.54
C TYR A 121 1.42 5.54 6.03
N HIS A 122 0.69 4.85 6.91
CA HIS A 122 0.89 5.02 8.35
C HIS A 122 2.23 4.43 8.80
N ASN A 123 2.58 3.23 8.36
CA ASN A 123 3.85 2.58 8.71
C ASN A 123 5.06 3.39 8.24
N SER A 124 5.06 3.85 6.98
CA SER A 124 6.17 4.62 6.42
C SER A 124 6.19 6.07 6.88
N ASN A 125 5.09 6.82 6.75
CA ASN A 125 5.14 8.27 6.91
C ASN A 125 5.10 8.71 8.38
N LEU A 126 4.60 7.86 9.29
CA LEU A 126 4.56 8.15 10.72
C LEU A 126 5.70 7.48 11.51
N TYR A 127 6.07 6.26 11.14
CA TYR A 127 7.04 5.46 11.90
C TYR A 127 8.34 5.17 11.16
N GLU A 128 8.49 5.63 9.91
CA GLU A 128 9.70 5.44 9.09
C GLU A 128 10.04 3.95 8.86
N ASN A 129 9.00 3.10 8.89
CA ASN A 129 9.10 1.66 8.66
C ASN A 129 8.70 1.28 7.21
N ASP A 130 9.03 0.06 6.78
CA ASP A 130 8.77 -0.47 5.43
C ASP A 130 8.16 -1.88 5.50
N ASP A 131 7.21 -2.07 6.41
CA ASP A 131 6.66 -3.39 6.71
C ASP A 131 5.56 -3.81 5.74
N PHE A 132 4.90 -2.86 5.07
CA PHE A 132 3.73 -3.10 4.22
C PHE A 132 3.99 -2.80 2.73
N SER A 133 3.84 -3.80 1.87
CA SER A 133 3.69 -3.63 0.42
C SER A 133 2.26 -3.22 0.06
N ILE A 134 2.12 -2.23 -0.82
CA ILE A 134 0.85 -1.87 -1.45
C ILE A 134 0.46 -2.96 -2.47
N LEU A 135 -0.84 -3.29 -2.55
CA LEU A 135 -1.39 -4.12 -3.61
C LEU A 135 -2.57 -3.44 -4.29
N ASP A 136 -2.33 -2.83 -5.43
CA ASP A 136 -3.35 -2.16 -6.21
C ASP A 136 -3.51 -2.73 -7.62
N THR A 137 -4.26 -2.04 -8.47
CA THR A 137 -4.48 -2.49 -9.84
C THR A 137 -3.19 -2.51 -10.65
N VAL A 138 -2.26 -1.59 -10.41
CA VAL A 138 -0.98 -1.50 -11.13
C VAL A 138 -0.09 -2.68 -10.73
N LEU A 139 0.11 -2.90 -9.44
CA LEU A 139 0.90 -4.04 -8.96
C LEU A 139 0.29 -5.37 -9.40
N LYS A 140 -1.03 -5.50 -9.31
CA LYS A 140 -1.72 -6.70 -9.79
C LYS A 140 -1.53 -6.94 -11.29
N GLU A 141 -1.55 -5.89 -12.09
CA GLU A 141 -1.46 -5.96 -13.54
C GLU A 141 -0.03 -6.30 -14.00
N TYR A 142 0.97 -5.67 -13.37
CA TYR A 142 2.34 -5.60 -13.88
C TYR A 142 3.37 -6.39 -13.10
N LEU A 143 3.12 -6.79 -11.85
CA LEU A 143 4.06 -7.63 -11.09
C LEU A 143 4.47 -8.92 -11.83
N PRO A 144 3.58 -9.61 -12.58
CA PRO A 144 3.96 -10.76 -13.42
C PRO A 144 4.89 -10.45 -14.60
N ARG A 145 5.12 -9.18 -14.95
CA ARG A 145 6.12 -8.80 -15.98
C ARG A 145 7.55 -8.83 -15.43
N TYR A 146 7.68 -8.48 -14.15
CA TYR A 146 8.96 -8.42 -13.44
C TYR A 146 9.37 -9.78 -12.87
N PHE A 147 8.40 -10.63 -12.55
CA PHE A 147 8.62 -11.94 -11.94
C PHE A 147 7.79 -13.02 -12.62
N ASP A 148 8.47 -14.03 -13.17
CA ASP A 148 7.87 -15.14 -13.93
C ASP A 148 7.21 -16.21 -13.03
N ASP A 149 7.48 -16.21 -11.72
CA ASP A 149 6.93 -17.14 -10.74
C ASP A 149 5.63 -16.64 -10.07
N VAL A 150 5.08 -15.50 -10.50
CA VAL A 150 3.77 -15.01 -10.04
C VAL A 150 2.86 -14.67 -11.23
N SER A 151 1.59 -15.04 -11.09
CA SER A 151 0.56 -14.71 -12.08
C SER A 151 -0.49 -13.78 -11.49
N ARG A 152 -1.25 -13.10 -12.35
CA ARG A 152 -2.43 -12.33 -11.92
C ARG A 152 -3.43 -13.17 -11.14
N GLY A 153 -3.59 -14.45 -11.51
CA GLY A 153 -4.47 -15.38 -10.82
C GLY A 153 -3.99 -15.67 -9.39
N GLN A 154 -2.69 -15.79 -9.18
CA GLN A 154 -2.12 -15.96 -7.83
C GLN A 154 -2.31 -14.69 -6.98
N ILE A 155 -2.12 -13.51 -7.57
CA ILE A 155 -2.35 -12.22 -6.88
C ILE A 155 -3.83 -12.06 -6.53
N GLN A 156 -4.73 -12.36 -7.47
CA GLN A 156 -6.18 -12.37 -7.24
C GLN A 156 -6.56 -13.34 -6.12
N LYS A 157 -5.95 -14.54 -6.08
CA LYS A 157 -6.18 -15.50 -5.00
C LYS A 157 -5.80 -14.94 -3.64
N TRP A 158 -4.66 -14.24 -3.51
CA TRP A 158 -4.31 -13.57 -2.25
C TRP A 158 -5.33 -12.50 -1.84
N GLN A 159 -5.85 -11.73 -2.80
CA GLN A 159 -6.90 -10.75 -2.55
C GLN A 159 -8.20 -11.43 -2.09
N ASP A 160 -8.69 -12.43 -2.81
CA ASP A 160 -9.98 -13.09 -2.56
C ASP A 160 -10.00 -13.90 -1.26
N THR A 161 -8.84 -14.42 -0.86
CA THR A 161 -8.68 -15.19 0.38
C THR A 161 -8.19 -14.36 1.56
N PHE A 162 -8.09 -13.03 1.40
CA PHE A 162 -7.57 -12.13 2.44
C PHE A 162 -6.22 -12.59 3.00
N ASN A 163 -5.28 -12.95 2.12
CA ASN A 163 -3.95 -13.43 2.50
C ASN A 163 -2.87 -12.38 2.21
N TYR A 164 -2.98 -11.24 2.89
CA TYR A 164 -2.00 -10.16 2.77
C TYR A 164 -0.60 -10.58 3.16
N LYS A 165 -0.45 -11.39 4.21
CA LYS A 165 0.85 -11.88 4.65
C LYS A 165 1.60 -12.59 3.53
N ALA A 166 0.97 -13.52 2.81
CA ALA A 166 1.63 -14.22 1.72
C ALA A 166 2.06 -13.28 0.58
N TYR A 167 1.25 -12.26 0.26
CA TYR A 167 1.63 -11.24 -0.72
C TYR A 167 2.84 -10.40 -0.25
N ASN A 168 2.80 -9.90 0.99
CA ASN A 168 3.84 -9.06 1.56
C ASN A 168 5.18 -9.83 1.72
N ASP A 169 5.10 -11.09 2.17
CA ASP A 169 6.25 -12.00 2.25
C ASP A 169 6.82 -12.29 0.84
N TYR A 170 5.95 -12.43 -0.16
CA TYR A 170 6.37 -12.62 -1.55
C TYR A 170 7.21 -11.43 -2.04
N ILE A 171 6.75 -10.19 -1.86
CA ILE A 171 7.50 -9.00 -2.26
C ILE A 171 8.82 -8.92 -1.51
N THR A 172 8.81 -9.14 -0.20
CA THR A 172 10.03 -9.15 0.64
C THR A 172 11.07 -10.13 0.09
N ARG A 173 10.65 -11.38 -0.16
CA ARG A 173 11.52 -12.42 -0.71
C ARG A 173 12.08 -12.03 -2.08
N LYS A 174 11.28 -11.41 -2.95
CA LYS A 174 11.76 -10.95 -4.26
C LYS A 174 12.82 -9.87 -4.17
N LEU A 175 12.64 -8.91 -3.28
CA LEU A 175 13.64 -7.88 -3.02
C LEU A 175 14.92 -8.48 -2.41
N ASP A 176 14.80 -9.50 -1.55
CA ASP A 176 15.94 -10.24 -1.01
C ASP A 176 16.70 -11.03 -2.10
N GLU A 177 15.98 -11.74 -2.97
CA GLU A 177 16.56 -12.49 -4.11
C GLU A 177 17.35 -11.58 -5.05
N LEU A 178 16.87 -10.35 -5.26
CA LEU A 178 17.51 -9.31 -6.06
C LEU A 178 18.58 -8.52 -5.28
N ARG A 179 18.76 -8.77 -3.98
CA ARG A 179 19.67 -8.05 -3.08
C ARG A 179 19.41 -6.54 -3.04
N ILE A 180 18.13 -6.16 -3.07
CA ILE A 180 17.72 -4.77 -2.89
C ILE A 180 17.80 -4.42 -1.41
N THR A 181 18.67 -3.47 -1.07
CA THR A 181 19.03 -3.08 0.31
C THR A 181 18.83 -1.60 0.60
N VAL A 182 18.31 -0.83 -0.36
CA VAL A 182 17.95 0.58 -0.13
C VAL A 182 16.91 0.71 0.98
N GLU A 183 16.95 1.85 1.69
CA GLU A 183 15.91 2.16 2.69
C GLU A 183 14.54 2.28 2.02
N SER A 184 13.49 1.86 2.74
CA SER A 184 12.11 1.86 2.23
C SER A 184 11.93 1.09 0.90
N ARG A 185 12.70 0.01 0.71
CA ARG A 185 12.74 -0.75 -0.55
C ARG A 185 11.40 -1.22 -1.09
N LYS A 186 10.43 -1.61 -0.24
CA LYS A 186 9.10 -2.04 -0.74
C LYS A 186 8.34 -0.85 -1.28
N ARG A 187 8.40 0.29 -0.58
CA ARG A 187 7.77 1.53 -1.06
C ARG A 187 8.39 2.03 -2.36
N LYS A 188 9.72 2.04 -2.45
CA LYS A 188 10.41 2.44 -3.68
C LYS A 188 10.19 1.44 -4.82
N PHE A 189 10.05 0.15 -4.53
CA PHE A 189 9.67 -0.85 -5.53
C PHE A 189 8.23 -0.65 -6.05
N ASP A 190 7.29 -0.29 -5.18
CA ASP A 190 5.93 0.09 -5.58
C ASP A 190 5.94 1.30 -6.52
N HIS A 191 6.71 2.34 -6.19
CA HIS A 191 6.95 3.48 -7.07
C HIS A 191 7.62 3.11 -8.40
N PHE A 192 8.58 2.19 -8.37
CA PHE A 192 9.25 1.68 -9.57
C PHE A 192 8.25 1.05 -10.53
N VAL A 193 7.44 0.11 -10.05
CA VAL A 193 6.42 -0.55 -10.87
C VAL A 193 5.38 0.46 -11.34
N TRP A 194 4.96 1.39 -10.50
CA TRP A 194 3.99 2.42 -10.86
C TRP A 194 4.49 3.37 -11.95
N TYR A 195 5.67 3.96 -11.76
CA TYR A 195 6.19 4.99 -12.66
C TYR A 195 6.45 4.46 -14.07
N LEU A 196 6.94 3.22 -14.18
CA LEU A 196 7.25 2.59 -15.47
C LEU A 196 6.01 2.07 -16.21
N ASN A 197 4.84 2.03 -15.56
CA ASN A 197 3.62 1.49 -16.15
C ASN A 197 2.39 2.42 -16.03
N ARG A 198 2.62 3.71 -15.74
CA ARG A 198 1.57 4.75 -15.67
C ARG A 198 1.15 5.26 -17.04
#